data_AF-A0A151RC61-F1
#
_entry.id   AF-A0A151RC61-F1
#
_cell.length_a   1.000
_cell.length_b   1.000
_cell.length_c   1.000
_cell.angle_alpha   90.00
_cell.angle_beta   90.00
_cell.angle_gamma   90.00
#
_symmetry.space_group_name_H-M   'P 1'
#
loop_
_entity.id
_entity.type
_entity.pdbx_description
1 polymer ?
#
loop_
_entity_poly.entity_id
_entity_poly.type
_entity_poly.pdbx_seq_one_letter_code
_entity_poly.pdbx_strand_id
1 'polypeptide(L)'
;MSVVNNEILRRHFLELTTNFLAPFSPYFRTSTPSEGSSPYVDPPPLPPFNADEFLASLSARGPGKFILKRMRSNWLDLYRQFLKGPNFMPWFQRKRAVAEQEQDRLWRQARMKTDIQQLISRLSELEIVDSFNVIERLLLREIQLQQSGKGTVASMATSQKLRADLQAVFHVLSKDMQQLMLSNPERASLLQGSSELTKLPGRPLIQVAVVSPTSPR
;
A
#
# COMPACT_ATOMS: atom_id res chain seq x y z
N MET A 1 -5.33 28.87 37.37
CA MET A 1 -3.86 28.63 37.36
C MET A 1 -3.45 27.16 37.18
N SER A 2 -4.33 26.17 37.38
CA SER A 2 -4.01 24.73 37.21
C SER A 2 -3.93 24.23 35.76
N VAL A 3 -4.65 24.85 34.83
CA VAL A 3 -4.69 24.44 33.41
C VAL A 3 -3.35 24.72 32.71
N VAL A 4 -2.73 25.87 33.00
CA VAL A 4 -1.43 26.27 32.45
C VAL A 4 -0.31 25.32 32.91
N ASN A 5 -0.32 24.90 34.19
CA ASN A 5 0.64 23.92 34.70
C ASN A 5 0.51 22.55 34.01
N ASN A 6 -0.72 22.12 33.71
CA ASN A 6 -0.93 20.86 32.99
C ASN A 6 -0.40 20.92 31.56
N GLU A 7 -0.53 22.06 30.87
CA GLU A 7 0.01 22.20 29.52
C GLU A 7 1.55 22.21 29.52
N ILE A 8 2.17 22.91 30.46
CA ILE A 8 3.63 22.93 30.61
C ILE A 8 4.17 21.53 30.89
N LEU A 9 3.53 20.77 31.79
CA LEU A 9 3.92 19.39 32.09
C LEU A 9 3.75 18.47 30.87
N ARG A 10 2.61 18.56 30.17
CA ARG A 10 2.37 17.78 28.94
C ARG A 10 3.42 18.06 27.87
N ARG A 11 3.74 19.34 27.65
CA ARG A 11 4.78 19.76 26.70
C ARG A 11 6.15 19.22 27.09
N HIS A 12 6.49 19.28 28.38
CA HIS A 12 7.74 18.75 28.90
C HIS A 12 7.89 17.23 28.67
N PHE A 13 6.88 16.44 29.04
CA PHE A 13 6.92 14.99 28.83
C PHE A 13 6.85 14.59 27.35
N LEU A 14 6.15 15.38 26.53
CA LEU A 14 6.15 15.19 25.09
C LEU A 14 7.54 15.42 24.49
N GLU A 15 8.23 16.49 24.91
CA GLU A 15 9.61 16.76 24.49
C GLU A 15 10.55 15.64 24.92
N LEU A 16 10.46 15.18 26.18
CA LEU A 16 11.24 14.05 26.69
C LEU A 16 11.03 12.79 25.85
N THR A 17 9.78 12.43 25.61
CA THR A 17 9.42 11.22 24.88
C THR A 17 9.86 11.32 23.42
N THR A 18 9.66 12.47 22.77
CA THR A 18 10.05 12.67 21.36
C THR A 18 11.55 12.53 21.17
N ASN A 19 12.34 13.17 22.04
CA ASN A 19 13.80 13.07 21.97
C ASN A 19 14.31 11.67 22.32
N PHE A 20 13.72 11.01 23.31
CA PHE A 20 14.08 9.64 23.68
C PHE A 20 13.83 8.66 22.52
N LEU A 21 12.72 8.81 21.80
CA LEU A 21 12.32 7.91 20.71
C LEU A 21 12.92 8.29 19.34
N ALA A 22 13.55 9.46 19.21
CA ALA A 22 14.15 9.92 17.96
C ALA A 22 15.16 8.93 17.31
N PRO A 23 15.98 8.17 18.06
CA PRO A 23 16.87 7.18 17.47
C PRO A 23 16.17 6.06 16.69
N PHE A 24 14.86 5.83 16.92
CA PHE A 24 14.08 4.84 16.18
C PHE A 24 13.55 5.35 14.83
N SER A 25 13.60 6.66 14.56
CA SER A 25 13.08 7.26 13.33
C SER A 25 13.56 6.59 12.03
N PRO A 26 14.83 6.13 11.89
CA PRO A 26 15.28 5.44 10.68
C PRO A 26 14.48 4.18 10.32
N TYR A 27 13.94 3.45 11.30
CA TYR A 27 13.15 2.23 11.07
C TYR A 27 11.73 2.50 10.54
N PHE A 28 11.31 3.76 10.55
CA PHE A 28 10.00 4.20 10.07
C PHE A 28 10.11 5.10 8.84
N ARG A 29 11.30 5.20 8.23
CA ARG A 29 11.50 6.03 7.05
C ARG A 29 10.80 5.39 5.85
N THR A 30 9.77 6.07 5.35
CA THR A 30 9.08 5.70 4.13
C THR A 30 9.91 6.05 2.90
N SER A 31 9.70 5.31 1.82
CA SER A 31 10.31 5.55 0.52
C SER A 31 9.24 5.85 -0.53
N THR A 32 9.60 6.65 -1.54
CA THR A 32 8.83 6.82 -2.77
C THR A 32 9.56 6.13 -3.92
N PRO A 33 8.87 5.71 -4.98
CA PRO A 33 9.53 5.33 -6.22
C PRO A 33 10.47 6.46 -6.67
N SER A 34 11.67 6.12 -7.10
CA SER A 34 12.63 7.10 -7.62
C SER A 34 12.10 7.71 -8.91
N GLU A 35 12.40 8.98 -9.18
CA GLU A 35 12.03 9.62 -10.45
C GLU A 35 12.63 8.83 -11.63
N GLY A 36 11.78 8.45 -12.58
CA GLY A 36 12.18 7.63 -13.74
C GLY A 36 12.20 6.11 -13.50
N SER A 37 11.96 5.64 -12.27
CA SER A 37 11.77 4.20 -11.99
C SER A 37 10.31 3.77 -12.16
N SER A 38 10.09 2.48 -12.45
CA SER A 38 8.74 1.92 -12.53
C SER A 38 8.08 1.90 -11.14
N PRO A 39 6.89 2.47 -10.96
CA PRO A 39 6.14 2.36 -9.71
C PRO A 39 5.41 1.01 -9.60
N TYR A 40 5.43 0.17 -10.64
CA TYR A 40 4.83 -1.16 -10.68
C TYR A 40 5.83 -2.24 -10.26
N VAL A 41 6.61 -1.93 -9.23
CA VAL A 41 7.41 -2.88 -8.47
C VAL A 41 6.92 -2.89 -7.02
N ASP A 42 7.38 -3.87 -6.25
CA ASP A 42 7.08 -3.92 -4.82
C ASP A 42 7.82 -2.80 -4.06
N PRO A 43 7.13 -2.05 -3.16
CA PRO A 43 7.80 -1.09 -2.30
C PRO A 43 8.88 -1.77 -1.48
N PRO A 44 10.08 -1.16 -1.34
CA PRO A 44 11.12 -1.74 -0.51
C PRO A 44 10.62 -1.84 0.95
N PRO A 45 10.87 -2.97 1.63
CA PRO A 45 10.41 -3.14 3.00
C PRO A 45 11.08 -2.11 3.93
N LEU A 46 10.37 -1.70 4.98
CA LEU A 46 10.96 -0.85 6.00
C LEU A 46 12.15 -1.56 6.66
N PRO A 47 13.19 -0.84 7.11
CA PRO A 47 14.38 -1.44 7.71
C PRO A 47 14.04 -2.41 8.84
N PRO A 48 14.64 -3.61 8.88
CA PRO A 48 14.44 -4.54 9.98
C PRO A 48 14.97 -3.93 11.28
N PHE A 49 14.37 -4.31 12.41
CA PHE A 49 14.82 -3.87 13.72
C PHE A 49 15.59 -4.98 14.41
N ASN A 50 16.83 -4.70 14.79
CA ASN A 50 17.65 -5.56 15.64
C ASN A 50 18.08 -4.76 16.87
N ALA A 51 17.79 -5.28 18.06
CA ALA A 51 18.06 -4.59 19.32
C ALA A 51 19.56 -4.41 19.59
N ASP A 52 20.38 -5.42 19.29
CA ASP A 52 21.82 -5.39 19.55
C ASP A 52 22.53 -4.45 18.58
N GLU A 53 22.19 -4.49 17.30
CA GLU A 53 22.70 -3.54 16.31
C GLU A 53 22.29 -2.10 16.62
N PHE A 54 21.03 -1.91 17.04
CA PHE A 54 20.54 -0.61 17.48
C PHE A 54 21.35 -0.06 18.66
N LEU A 55 21.56 -0.87 19.70
CA LEU A 55 22.33 -0.46 20.88
C LEU A 55 23.81 -0.23 20.56
N ALA A 56 24.40 -1.06 19.70
CA ALA A 56 25.78 -0.90 19.25
C ALA A 56 25.97 0.42 18.48
N SER A 57 25.08 0.68 17.51
CA SER A 57 25.07 1.93 16.74
C SER A 57 24.87 3.16 17.63
N LEU A 58 23.96 3.06 18.61
CA LEU A 58 23.68 4.14 19.55
C LEU A 58 24.88 4.41 20.47
N SER A 59 25.54 3.36 20.97
CA SER A 59 26.77 3.45 21.76
C SER A 59 27.90 4.10 20.97
N ALA A 60 28.10 3.71 19.70
CA ALA A 60 29.15 4.24 18.83
C ALA A 60 28.94 5.73 18.50
N ARG A 61 27.67 6.15 18.31
CA ARG A 61 27.32 7.56 18.09
C ARG A 61 27.46 8.42 19.36
N GLY A 62 27.36 7.80 20.53
CA GLY A 62 27.35 8.46 21.83
C GLY A 62 25.98 9.07 22.19
N PRO A 63 25.84 9.57 23.43
CA PRO A 63 24.59 10.16 23.90
C PRO A 63 24.26 11.40 23.07
N GLY A 64 23.05 11.44 22.50
CA GLY A 64 22.56 12.64 21.82
C GLY A 64 22.57 13.85 22.77
N LYS A 65 22.69 15.07 22.22
CA LYS A 65 22.75 16.34 22.98
C LYS A 65 21.67 16.45 24.06
N PHE A 66 20.48 15.94 23.77
CA PHE A 66 19.35 15.92 24.70
C PHE A 66 19.62 15.06 25.94
N ILE A 67 20.05 13.82 25.73
CA ILE A 67 20.36 12.87 26.80
C ILE A 67 21.52 13.40 27.64
N LEU A 68 22.57 13.92 26.98
CA LEU A 68 23.74 14.48 27.67
C LEU A 68 23.38 15.64 28.61
N LYS A 69 22.39 16.47 28.25
CA LYS A 69 21.93 17.59 29.08
C LYS A 69 21.14 17.14 30.31
N ARG A 70 20.53 15.95 30.28
CA ARG A 70 19.55 15.48 31.29
C ARG A 70 20.09 14.33 32.14
N MET A 71 20.99 13.51 31.61
CA MET A 71 21.56 12.35 32.27
C MET A 71 23.08 12.31 32.08
N ARG A 72 23.80 12.17 33.20
CA ARG A 72 25.27 12.12 33.22
C ARG A 72 25.83 10.71 32.97
N SER A 73 25.07 9.66 33.28
CA SER A 73 25.49 8.25 33.15
C SER A 73 24.30 7.33 32.83
N ASN A 74 24.57 6.08 32.44
CA ASN A 74 23.60 4.97 32.27
C ASN A 74 22.48 5.18 31.24
N TRP A 75 22.64 6.14 30.34
CA TRP A 75 21.65 6.42 29.30
C TRP A 75 21.44 5.24 28.34
N LEU A 76 22.47 4.43 28.08
CA LEU A 76 22.35 3.26 27.22
C LEU A 76 21.52 2.15 27.87
N ASP A 77 21.62 2.00 29.19
CA ASP A 77 20.81 1.04 29.95
C ASP A 77 19.33 1.42 29.97
N LEU A 78 19.00 2.72 29.91
CA LEU A 78 17.62 3.16 29.73
C LEU A 78 17.02 2.61 28.43
N TYR A 79 17.78 2.64 27.33
CA TYR A 79 17.36 2.01 26.07
C TYR A 79 17.28 0.49 26.21
N ARG A 80 18.24 -0.18 26.86
CA ARG A 80 18.18 -1.64 27.09
C ARG A 80 16.91 -2.03 27.86
N GLN A 81 16.58 -1.31 28.92
CA GLN A 81 15.38 -1.57 29.73
C GLN A 81 14.11 -1.27 28.93
N PHE A 82 14.08 -0.18 28.16
CA PHE A 82 12.94 0.15 27.32
C PHE A 82 12.67 -0.94 26.28
N LEU A 83 13.70 -1.43 25.59
CA LEU A 83 13.57 -2.49 24.57
C LEU A 83 13.04 -3.81 25.14
N LYS A 84 13.41 -4.13 26.39
CA LYS A 84 12.89 -5.30 27.14
C LYS A 84 11.51 -5.04 27.76
N GLY A 85 11.07 -3.79 27.79
CA GLY A 85 9.82 -3.39 28.40
C GLY A 85 8.61 -3.90 27.62
N PRO A 86 7.48 -4.16 28.29
CA PRO A 86 6.28 -4.70 27.65
C PRO A 86 5.66 -3.76 26.63
N ASN A 87 5.97 -2.46 26.71
CA ASN A 87 5.40 -1.43 25.85
C ASN A 87 6.15 -1.23 24.54
N PHE A 88 7.42 -1.66 24.45
CA PHE A 88 8.24 -1.36 23.28
C PHE A 88 7.71 -2.03 22.03
N MET A 89 7.55 -3.35 22.03
CA MET A 89 7.17 -4.07 20.81
C MET A 89 5.78 -3.65 20.29
N PRO A 90 4.73 -3.52 21.13
CA PRO A 90 3.44 -3.01 20.66
C PRO A 90 3.49 -1.57 20.16
N TRP A 91 4.32 -0.71 20.77
CA TRP A 91 4.54 0.65 20.27
C TRP A 91 5.26 0.65 18.91
N PHE A 92 6.33 -0.13 18.79
CA PHE A 92 7.16 -0.22 17.59
C PHE A 92 6.35 -0.75 16.40
N GLN A 93 5.59 -1.83 16.61
CA GLN A 93 4.72 -2.40 15.58
C GLN A 93 3.64 -1.41 15.12
N ARG A 94 2.99 -0.70 16.05
CA ARG A 94 1.99 0.33 15.69
C ARG A 94 2.62 1.46 14.87
N LYS A 95 3.80 1.94 15.27
CA LYS A 95 4.53 2.97 14.51
C LYS A 95 4.96 2.46 13.13
N ARG A 96 5.41 1.21 13.04
CA ARG A 96 5.79 0.58 11.77
C ARG A 96 4.60 0.42 10.83
N ALA A 97 3.46 -0.06 11.33
CA ALA A 97 2.23 -0.20 10.53
C ALA A 97 1.76 1.15 9.95
N VAL A 98 1.86 2.24 10.72
CA VAL A 98 1.55 3.59 10.22
C VAL A 98 2.52 4.00 9.10
N ALA A 99 3.82 3.73 9.25
CA ALA A 99 4.81 4.02 8.21
C ALA A 99 4.59 3.16 6.95
N GLU A 100 4.26 1.87 7.10
CA GLU A 100 3.92 0.99 5.98
C GLU A 100 2.67 1.48 5.24
N GLN A 101 1.64 1.89 5.97
CA GLN A 101 0.43 2.47 5.38
C GLN A 101 0.73 3.77 4.61
N GLU A 102 1.58 4.63 5.17
CA GLU A 102 1.99 5.86 4.50
C GLU A 102 2.83 5.58 3.26
N GLN A 103 3.73 4.59 3.32
CA GLN A 103 4.48 4.13 2.15
C GLN A 103 3.54 3.59 1.07
N ASP A 104 2.60 2.71 1.41
CA ASP A 104 1.57 2.21 0.48
C ASP A 104 0.78 3.37 -0.18
N ARG A 105 0.43 4.39 0.61
CA ARG A 105 -0.26 5.60 0.11
C ARG A 105 0.59 6.38 -0.90
N LEU A 106 1.87 6.60 -0.60
CA LEU A 106 2.80 7.31 -1.47
C LEU A 106 3.03 6.55 -2.80
N TRP A 107 3.19 5.23 -2.73
CA TRP A 107 3.36 4.38 -3.90
C TRP A 107 2.10 4.34 -4.77
N ARG A 108 0.91 4.26 -4.15
CA ARG A 108 -0.36 4.40 -4.87
C ARG A 108 -0.44 5.74 -5.60
N GLN A 109 -0.06 6.84 -4.94
CA GLN A 109 -0.06 8.17 -5.55
C GLN A 109 0.92 8.27 -6.74
N ALA A 110 2.08 7.64 -6.65
CA ALA A 110 3.06 7.60 -7.75
C ALA A 110 2.49 6.86 -8.98
N ARG A 111 1.85 5.69 -8.79
CA ARG A 111 1.17 4.96 -9.87
C ARG A 111 0.08 5.79 -10.53
N MET A 112 -0.68 6.53 -9.73
CA MET A 112 -1.75 7.39 -10.25
C MET A 112 -1.25 8.50 -11.17
N LYS A 113 -0.03 9.00 -10.93
CA LYS A 113 0.61 10.03 -11.73
C LYS A 113 1.37 9.48 -12.95
N THR A 114 1.58 8.16 -13.01
CA THR A 114 2.43 7.55 -14.01
C THR A 114 1.69 7.35 -15.32
N ASP A 115 2.31 7.81 -16.41
CA ASP A 115 1.90 7.49 -17.78
C ASP A 115 2.46 6.11 -18.15
N ILE A 116 1.56 5.14 -18.26
CA ILE A 116 1.92 3.75 -18.55
C ILE A 116 2.52 3.59 -19.95
N GLN A 117 2.10 4.41 -20.93
CA GLN A 117 2.58 4.30 -22.32
C GLN A 117 4.04 4.75 -22.43
N GLN A 118 4.37 5.85 -21.76
CA GLN A 118 5.76 6.30 -21.66
C GLN A 118 6.63 5.29 -20.90
N LEU A 119 6.08 4.64 -19.87
CA LEU A 119 6.80 3.64 -19.10
C LEU A 119 7.12 2.40 -19.95
N ILE A 120 6.10 1.75 -20.53
CA ILE A 120 6.29 0.49 -21.27
C ILE A 120 7.18 0.65 -22.50
N SER A 121 7.22 1.84 -23.13
CA SER A 121 8.13 2.11 -24.25
C SER A 121 9.62 2.04 -23.88
N ARG A 122 9.96 2.10 -22.59
CA ARG A 122 11.33 2.04 -22.07
C ARG A 122 11.69 0.70 -21.47
N LEU A 123 10.73 -0.22 -21.33
CA LEU A 123 10.89 -1.49 -20.66
C LEU A 123 11.11 -2.62 -21.68
N SER A 124 11.89 -3.63 -21.28
CA SER A 124 11.98 -4.90 -21.99
C SER A 124 10.70 -5.72 -21.82
N GLU A 125 10.46 -6.70 -22.70
CA GLU A 125 9.27 -7.57 -22.61
C GLU A 125 9.17 -8.29 -21.25
N LEU A 126 10.30 -8.70 -20.68
CA LEU A 126 10.35 -9.30 -19.34
C LEU A 126 9.84 -8.33 -18.26
N GLU A 127 10.32 -7.08 -18.27
CA GLU A 127 9.90 -6.05 -17.31
C GLU A 127 8.43 -5.64 -17.50
N ILE A 128 7.92 -5.71 -18.73
CA ILE A 128 6.50 -5.50 -19.06
C ILE A 128 5.65 -6.62 -18.45
N VAL A 129 6.09 -7.89 -18.56
CA VAL A 129 5.43 -9.04 -17.91
C VAL A 129 5.46 -8.92 -16.39
N ASP A 130 6.59 -8.52 -15.80
CA ASP A 130 6.66 -8.30 -14.35
C ASP A 130 5.71 -7.19 -13.90
N SER A 131 5.69 -6.08 -14.65
CA SER A 131 4.76 -4.97 -14.40
C SER A 131 3.30 -5.43 -14.53
N PHE A 132 2.97 -6.30 -15.50
CA PHE A 132 1.63 -6.89 -15.65
C PHE A 132 1.22 -7.64 -14.38
N ASN A 133 2.06 -8.55 -13.91
CA ASN A 133 1.79 -9.36 -12.71
C ASN A 133 1.61 -8.47 -11.46
N VAL A 134 2.41 -7.41 -11.34
CA VAL A 134 2.29 -6.47 -10.23
C VAL A 134 0.99 -5.68 -10.33
N ILE A 135 0.62 -5.15 -11.50
CA ILE A 135 -0.63 -4.42 -11.71
C ILE A 135 -1.84 -5.31 -11.42
N GLU A 136 -1.82 -6.55 -11.90
CA GLU A 136 -2.87 -7.55 -11.65
C GLU A 136 -3.10 -7.75 -10.14
N ARG A 137 -2.04 -8.06 -9.39
CA ARG A 137 -2.10 -8.26 -7.93
C ARG A 137 -2.63 -7.02 -7.21
N LEU A 138 -2.24 -5.82 -7.64
CA LEU A 138 -2.72 -4.57 -7.06
C LEU A 138 -4.19 -4.32 -7.37
N LEU A 139 -4.61 -4.59 -8.60
CA LEU A 139 -6.01 -4.45 -9.01
C LEU A 139 -6.91 -5.39 -8.20
N LEU A 140 -6.51 -6.65 -8.03
CA LEU A 140 -7.23 -7.61 -7.19
C LEU A 140 -7.35 -7.14 -5.74
N ARG A 141 -6.26 -6.60 -5.17
CA ARG A 141 -6.28 -6.01 -3.82
C ARG A 141 -7.27 -4.85 -3.70
N GLU A 142 -7.33 -3.96 -4.69
CA GLU A 142 -8.31 -2.85 -4.69
C GLU A 142 -9.75 -3.35 -4.84
N ILE A 143 -10.02 -4.31 -5.72
CA ILE A 143 -11.36 -4.91 -5.90
C ILE A 143 -11.84 -5.56 -4.61
N GLN A 144 -10.97 -6.31 -3.92
CA GLN A 144 -11.31 -6.94 -2.64
C GLN A 144 -11.61 -5.91 -1.55
N LEU A 145 -10.85 -4.80 -1.51
CA LEU A 145 -11.12 -3.71 -0.57
C LEU A 145 -12.50 -3.07 -0.80
N GLN A 146 -12.93 -2.92 -2.05
CA GLN A 146 -14.26 -2.42 -2.41
C GLN A 146 -15.36 -3.36 -1.93
N GLN A 147 -15.21 -4.66 -2.16
CA GLN A 147 -16.19 -5.68 -1.74
C GLN A 147 -16.33 -5.76 -0.21
N SER A 148 -15.24 -5.51 0.53
CA SER A 148 -15.25 -5.52 1.99
C SER A 148 -15.92 -4.32 2.66
N GLY A 149 -16.49 -3.38 1.89
CA GLY A 149 -17.11 -2.15 2.42
C GLY A 149 -16.10 -1.11 2.95
N LYS A 150 -14.80 -1.36 2.83
CA LYS A 150 -13.70 -0.43 3.16
C LYS A 150 -13.25 0.41 1.97
N GLY A 151 -13.91 0.27 0.81
CA GLY A 151 -13.60 1.00 -0.41
C GLY A 151 -13.89 2.48 -0.27
N THR A 152 -12.87 3.32 -0.46
CA THR A 152 -13.02 4.77 -0.59
C THR A 152 -13.19 5.15 -2.07
N VAL A 153 -13.65 6.37 -2.36
CA VAL A 153 -13.68 6.91 -3.73
C VAL A 153 -12.30 6.82 -4.41
N ALA A 154 -11.23 6.98 -3.63
CA ALA A 154 -9.86 6.82 -4.11
C ALA A 154 -9.54 5.37 -4.55
N SER A 155 -10.12 4.36 -3.90
CA SER A 155 -9.96 2.95 -4.29
C SER A 155 -10.64 2.65 -5.63
N MET A 156 -11.81 3.22 -5.89
CA MET A 156 -12.49 3.10 -7.19
C MET A 156 -11.65 3.71 -8.32
N ALA A 157 -11.21 4.96 -8.15
CA ALA A 157 -10.35 5.64 -9.13
C ALA A 157 -9.03 4.88 -9.37
N THR A 158 -8.42 4.35 -8.30
CA THR A 158 -7.20 3.54 -8.41
C THR A 158 -7.46 2.26 -9.20
N SER A 159 -8.56 1.54 -8.92
CA SER A 159 -8.89 0.31 -9.64
C SER A 159 -9.16 0.53 -11.13
N GLN A 160 -9.79 1.65 -11.49
CA GLN A 160 -10.03 2.01 -12.88
C GLN A 160 -8.71 2.30 -13.61
N LYS A 161 -7.81 3.09 -13.00
CA LYS A 161 -6.48 3.34 -13.60
C LYS A 161 -5.67 2.06 -13.72
N LEU A 162 -5.62 1.23 -12.69
CA LEU A 162 -4.89 -0.03 -12.73
C LEU A 162 -5.44 -0.97 -13.80
N ARG A 163 -6.76 -1.01 -14.02
CA ARG A 163 -7.36 -1.77 -15.12
C ARG A 163 -6.94 -1.23 -16.50
N ALA A 164 -6.96 0.09 -16.68
CA ALA A 164 -6.50 0.73 -17.92
C ALA A 164 -5.00 0.46 -18.18
N ASP A 165 -4.19 0.52 -17.13
CA ASP A 165 -2.75 0.22 -17.21
C ASP A 165 -2.50 -1.25 -17.54
N LEU A 166 -3.27 -2.16 -16.94
CA LEU A 166 -3.20 -3.59 -17.23
C LEU A 166 -3.50 -3.88 -18.71
N GLN A 167 -4.54 -3.25 -19.27
CA GLN A 167 -4.89 -3.36 -20.68
C GLN A 167 -3.79 -2.79 -21.59
N ALA A 168 -3.24 -1.62 -21.25
CA ALA A 168 -2.13 -1.02 -22.00
C ALA A 168 -0.91 -1.94 -22.06
N VAL A 169 -0.51 -2.49 -20.92
CA VAL A 169 0.60 -3.45 -20.81
C VAL A 169 0.29 -4.71 -21.61
N PHE A 170 -0.92 -5.26 -21.50
CA PHE A 170 -1.35 -6.45 -22.23
C PHE A 170 -1.23 -6.29 -23.76
N HIS A 171 -1.66 -5.15 -24.30
CA HIS A 171 -1.64 -4.92 -25.74
C HIS A 171 -0.23 -4.75 -26.34
N VAL A 172 0.76 -4.41 -25.53
CA VAL A 172 2.17 -4.29 -25.98
C VAL A 172 2.90 -5.63 -25.97
N LEU A 173 2.46 -6.60 -25.17
CA LEU A 173 3.06 -7.94 -25.12
C LEU A 173 2.93 -8.68 -26.46
N SER A 174 3.86 -9.60 -26.73
CA SER A 174 3.77 -10.50 -27.89
C SER A 174 2.49 -11.34 -27.89
N LYS A 175 2.06 -11.79 -29.07
CA LYS A 175 0.84 -12.59 -29.22
C LYS A 175 0.88 -13.88 -28.39
N ASP A 176 2.04 -14.52 -28.32
CA ASP A 176 2.23 -15.76 -27.55
C ASP A 176 2.07 -15.49 -26.05
N MET A 177 2.62 -14.38 -25.56
CA MET A 177 2.46 -13.97 -24.16
C MET A 177 1.01 -13.56 -23.85
N GLN A 178 0.33 -12.87 -24.77
CA GLN A 178 -1.09 -12.54 -24.63
C GLN A 178 -1.94 -13.81 -24.52
N GLN A 179 -1.68 -14.81 -25.36
CA GLN A 179 -2.38 -16.10 -25.30
C GLN A 179 -2.12 -16.84 -23.97
N LEU A 180 -0.87 -16.82 -23.50
CA LEU A 180 -0.52 -17.40 -22.21
C LEU A 180 -1.27 -16.70 -21.06
N MET A 181 -1.36 -15.37 -21.07
CA MET A 181 -2.07 -14.62 -20.03
C MET A 181 -3.59 -14.86 -20.09
N LEU A 182 -4.16 -14.99 -21.29
CA LEU A 182 -5.58 -15.28 -21.50
C LEU A 182 -5.97 -16.74 -21.18
N SER A 183 -5.00 -17.65 -21.09
CA SER A 183 -5.26 -19.03 -20.66
C SER A 183 -5.83 -19.12 -19.24
N ASN A 184 -5.59 -18.10 -18.42
CA ASN A 184 -6.21 -17.95 -17.11
C ASN A 184 -7.56 -17.20 -17.22
N PRO A 185 -8.69 -17.83 -16.86
CA PRO A 185 -10.01 -17.19 -16.96
C PRO A 185 -10.16 -15.96 -16.07
N GLU A 186 -9.47 -15.90 -14.93
CA GLU A 186 -9.50 -14.72 -14.04
C GLU A 186 -8.85 -13.51 -14.74
N ARG A 187 -7.69 -13.71 -15.38
CA ARG A 187 -7.01 -12.68 -16.19
C ARG A 187 -7.86 -12.18 -17.34
N ALA A 188 -8.50 -13.11 -18.05
CA ALA A 188 -9.42 -12.76 -19.14
C ALA A 188 -10.57 -11.87 -18.64
N SER A 189 -11.16 -12.19 -17.48
CA SER A 189 -12.24 -11.38 -16.90
C SER A 189 -11.81 -9.97 -16.49
N LEU A 190 -10.57 -9.82 -15.97
CA LEU A 190 -10.01 -8.53 -15.57
C LEU A 190 -9.82 -7.60 -16.78
N LEU A 191 -9.39 -8.18 -17.92
CA LEU A 191 -9.16 -7.50 -19.19
C LEU A 191 -10.47 -7.19 -19.95
N GLN A 192 -11.49 -8.05 -19.81
CA GLN A 192 -12.80 -7.89 -20.48
C GLN A 192 -13.75 -6.89 -19.81
N GLY A 193 -13.48 -6.49 -18.56
CA GLY A 193 -14.34 -5.65 -17.72
C GLY A 193 -14.65 -4.22 -18.20
N SER A 194 -14.36 -3.88 -19.46
CA SER A 194 -14.77 -2.62 -20.10
C SER A 194 -15.68 -2.80 -21.33
N SER A 195 -16.06 -4.03 -21.71
CA SER A 195 -16.85 -4.25 -22.95
C SER A 195 -18.32 -4.65 -22.77
N GLU A 196 -18.82 -4.91 -21.56
CA GLU A 196 -20.22 -5.36 -21.35
C GLU A 196 -21.12 -4.35 -20.60
N LEU A 197 -21.04 -3.06 -20.91
CA LEU A 197 -22.09 -2.11 -20.48
C LEU A 197 -22.63 -1.19 -21.58
N THR A 198 -22.27 -1.44 -22.84
CA THR A 198 -22.91 -0.79 -23.99
C THR A 198 -22.99 -1.78 -25.13
N LYS A 199 -24.06 -2.60 -25.11
CA LYS A 199 -24.81 -3.14 -26.27
C LYS A 199 -25.68 -4.31 -25.81
N LEU A 200 -26.85 -4.01 -25.25
CA LEU A 200 -28.01 -4.87 -25.42
C LEU A 200 -28.77 -4.35 -26.65
N PRO A 201 -28.71 -5.00 -27.82
CA PRO A 201 -29.69 -4.75 -28.86
C PRO A 201 -30.97 -5.47 -28.47
N GLY A 202 -32.05 -4.70 -28.39
CA GLY A 202 -33.38 -5.19 -28.04
C GLY A 202 -33.81 -6.39 -28.88
N ARG A 203 -34.42 -7.37 -28.21
CA ARG A 203 -35.29 -8.35 -28.84
C ARG A 203 -36.74 -8.07 -28.42
N PRO A 204 -37.70 -8.07 -29.37
CA PRO A 204 -39.08 -7.75 -29.08
C PRO A 204 -39.77 -8.86 -28.28
N LEU A 205 -40.65 -8.45 -27.35
CA LEU A 205 -41.58 -9.32 -26.65
C LEU A 205 -42.54 -9.96 -27.68
N ILE A 206 -42.42 -11.26 -27.91
CA ILE A 206 -43.48 -12.03 -28.56
C ILE A 206 -44.50 -12.38 -27.47
N GLN A 207 -45.68 -11.75 -27.55
CA GLN A 207 -46.86 -12.17 -26.81
C GLN A 207 -47.28 -13.56 -27.28
N VAL A 208 -47.21 -14.55 -26.38
CA VAL A 208 -47.90 -15.83 -26.55
C VAL A 208 -49.06 -15.82 -25.56
N ALA A 209 -50.27 -15.70 -26.10
CA ALA A 209 -51.52 -15.86 -25.37
C ALA A 209 -51.63 -17.30 -24.87
N VAL A 210 -51.68 -17.49 -23.56
CA VAL A 210 -52.02 -18.77 -22.92
C VAL A 210 -53.53 -18.81 -22.76
N VAL A 211 -54.18 -19.63 -23.58
CA VAL A 211 -55.58 -20.02 -23.42
C VAL A 211 -55.62 -21.19 -22.43
N SER A 212 -56.25 -20.97 -21.28
CA SER A 212 -56.57 -22.03 -20.31
C SER A 212 -57.77 -22.84 -20.79
N PRO A 213 -57.74 -24.18 -20.73
CA PRO A 213 -58.95 -24.98 -20.70
C PRO A 213 -59.24 -25.41 -19.25
N THR A 214 -60.37 -24.95 -18.74
CA THR A 214 -61.08 -25.55 -17.62
C THR A 214 -61.54 -26.95 -17.99
N SER A 215 -61.36 -27.92 -17.09
CA SER A 215 -62.22 -29.10 -17.08
C SER A 215 -62.48 -29.64 -15.67
N PRO A 216 -63.66 -30.25 -15.45
CA PRO A 216 -64.22 -30.50 -14.14
C PRO A 216 -64.17 -31.98 -13.74
N ARG A 217 -64.07 -32.25 -12.45
CA ARG A 217 -64.97 -33.12 -11.66
C ARG A 217 -64.49 -33.20 -10.22
#